data_AF-A0A0D7AD87-F1
#
_entry.id   AF-A0A0D7AD87-F1
#
_cell.length_a   1.000
_cell.length_b   1.000
_cell.length_c   1.000
_cell.angle_alpha   90.00
_cell.angle_beta   90.00
_cell.angle_gamma   90.00
#
_symmetry.space_group_name_H-M   'P 1'
#
loop_
_entity.id
_entity.type
_entity.pdbx_description
1 polymer ?
#
loop_
_entity_poly.entity_id
_entity_poly.type
_entity_poly.pdbx_seq_one_letter_code
_entity_poly.pdbx_strand_id
1 'polypeptide(L)' 'KGGCPMTQQNFIDLVYSSISAYGGKNFPSSPQEVINHWNVIKKWTATGDKIPYLNFNDWLHYFN' A
#
# COMPACT_ATOMS: atom_id res chain seq x y z
N LYS A 1 -10.34 5.83 -17.18
CA LYS A 1 -9.70 6.88 -16.36
C LYS A 1 -8.98 6.20 -15.19
N GLY A 2 -7.65 6.25 -15.13
CA GLY A 2 -6.79 5.38 -14.32
C GLY A 2 -6.65 5.72 -12.83
N GLY A 3 -7.76 6.04 -12.14
CA GLY A 3 -7.79 6.28 -10.69
C GLY A 3 -6.93 7.46 -10.20
N CYS A 4 -7.03 7.76 -8.89
CA CYS A 4 -6.04 8.62 -8.22
C CYS A 4 -4.79 7.79 -7.91
N PRO A 5 -3.57 8.33 -8.10
CA PRO A 5 -2.35 7.63 -7.70
C PRO A 5 -2.34 7.32 -6.20
N MET A 6 -1.88 6.13 -5.85
CA MET A 6 -1.61 5.72 -4.48
C MET A 6 -0.38 6.44 -3.95
N THR A 7 -0.48 6.93 -2.72
CA THR A 7 0.64 7.49 -1.94
C THR A 7 0.98 6.57 -0.77
N GLN A 8 2.12 6.80 -0.12
CA GLN A 8 2.50 6.11 1.12
C GLN A 8 1.39 6.21 2.18
N GLN A 9 0.83 7.41 2.36
CA GLN A 9 -0.22 7.61 3.36
C GLN A 9 -1.49 6.84 3.01
N ASN A 10 -1.89 6.81 1.72
CA ASN A 10 -3.05 6.02 1.30
C ASN A 10 -2.86 4.52 1.59
N PHE A 11 -1.64 4.01 1.43
CA PHE A 11 -1.34 2.62 1.74
C PHE A 11 -1.36 2.34 3.25
N ILE A 12 -0.80 3.24 4.07
CA ILE A 12 -0.89 3.15 5.54
C ILE A 12 -2.36 3.16 5.98
N ASP A 13 -3.14 4.11 5.48
CA ASP A 13 -4.56 4.25 5.82
C ASP A 13 -5.34 3.01 5.38
N LEU A 14 -5.06 2.46 4.20
CA LEU A 14 -5.66 1.21 3.72
C LEU A 14 -5.40 0.04 4.66
N VAL A 15 -4.17 -0.15 5.12
CA VAL A 15 -3.80 -1.26 6.01
C VAL A 15 -4.49 -1.13 7.38
N TYR A 16 -4.40 0.03 8.02
CA TYR A 16 -4.97 0.25 9.36
C TYR A 16 -6.51 0.26 9.35
N SER A 17 -7.12 0.83 8.31
CA SER A 17 -8.58 0.81 8.16
C SER A 17 -9.10 -0.60 7.88
N SER A 18 -8.37 -1.41 7.09
CA SER A 18 -8.75 -2.81 6.84
C SER A 18 -8.74 -3.64 8.12
N ILE A 19 -7.71 -3.49 8.96
CA ILE A 19 -7.64 -4.18 10.26
C ILE A 19 -8.88 -3.82 11.11
N SER A 20 -9.17 -2.52 11.22
CA SER A 20 -10.31 -2.02 11.99
C SER A 20 -11.65 -2.51 11.42
N ALA A 21 -11.81 -2.49 10.10
CA ALA A 21 -13.04 -2.90 9.41
C ALA A 21 -13.40 -4.37 9.64
N TYR A 22 -12.40 -5.23 9.84
CA TYR A 22 -12.59 -6.65 10.16
C TYR A 22 -12.51 -6.96 11.67
N GLY A 23 -12.58 -5.93 12.53
CA GLY A 23 -12.57 -6.10 13.99
C GLY A 23 -11.22 -6.53 14.57
N GLY A 24 -10.14 -6.44 13.79
CA GLY A 24 -8.80 -6.75 14.22
C GLY A 24 -8.28 -5.76 15.27
N LYS A 25 -7.52 -6.29 16.23
CA LYS A 25 -6.87 -5.49 17.30
C LYS A 25 -5.35 -5.54 17.23
N ASN A 26 -4.82 -6.40 16.37
CA ASN A 26 -3.39 -6.57 16.17
C ASN A 26 -2.94 -5.63 15.05
N PHE A 27 -2.51 -4.43 15.44
CA PHE A 27 -1.91 -3.48 14.52
C PHE A 27 -0.39 -3.71 14.42
N PRO A 28 0.24 -3.30 13.31
CA PRO A 28 1.70 -3.22 13.24
C PRO A 28 2.25 -2.44 14.44
N SER A 29 3.34 -2.91 15.01
CA SER A 29 3.94 -2.31 16.22
C SER A 29 4.51 -0.92 15.93
N SER A 30 4.85 -0.67 14.67
CA SER A 30 5.31 0.61 14.16
C SER A 30 4.78 0.87 12.74
N PRO A 31 4.41 2.13 12.40
CA PRO A 31 4.13 2.54 11.03
C PRO A 31 5.28 2.24 10.07
N GLN A 32 6.53 2.16 10.58
CA GLN A 32 7.70 1.84 9.76
C GLN A 32 7.59 0.46 9.10
N GLU A 33 6.91 -0.51 9.72
CA GLU A 33 6.69 -1.82 9.11
C GLU A 33 5.87 -1.70 7.81
N VAL A 34 4.82 -0.88 7.83
CA VAL A 34 3.96 -0.62 6.66
C VAL A 34 4.69 0.23 5.62
N ILE A 35 5.51 1.19 6.06
CA ILE A 35 6.37 1.99 5.16
C ILE A 35 7.40 1.09 4.46
N ASN A 36 7.98 0.11 5.14
CA ASN A 36 8.91 -0.84 4.53
C ASN A 36 8.23 -1.66 3.43
N HIS A 37 6.98 -2.08 3.65
CA HIS A 37 6.19 -2.74 2.61
C HIS A 37 5.91 -1.79 1.44
N TRP A 38 5.51 -0.54 1.70
CA TRP A 38 5.33 0.47 0.65
C TRP A 38 6.59 0.65 -0.22
N ASN A 39 7.79 0.63 0.38
CA ASN A 39 9.05 0.73 -0.36
C ASN A 39 9.29 -0.47 -1.29
N VAL A 40 8.82 -1.66 -0.93
CA VAL A 40 8.87 -2.85 -1.81
C VAL A 40 7.96 -2.64 -3.02
N ILE A 41 6.73 -2.14 -2.82
CA ILE A 41 5.78 -1.82 -3.90
C ILE A 41 6.39 -0.78 -4.84
N LYS A 42 6.90 0.33 -4.30
CA LYS A 42 7.57 1.39 -5.08
C LYS A 42 8.71 0.85 -5.93
N LYS A 43 9.53 -0.04 -5.36
CA LYS A 43 10.67 -0.64 -6.07
C LYS A 43 10.19 -1.54 -7.21
N TRP A 44 9.12 -2.31 -7.00
CA TRP A 44 8.55 -3.18 -8.03
C TRP A 44 7.89 -2.39 -9.15
N THR A 45 7.11 -1.34 -8.83
CA THR A 45 6.38 -0.56 -9.84
C THR A 45 7.27 0.43 -10.61
N ALA A 46 8.38 0.87 -10.02
CA ALA A 46 9.33 1.82 -10.61
C ALA A 46 8.69 3.16 -11.08
N THR A 47 7.60 3.59 -10.42
CA THR A 47 6.83 4.80 -10.79
C THR A 47 7.16 6.04 -9.96
N GLY A 48 8.04 5.93 -8.96
CA GLY A 48 8.39 7.02 -8.03
C GLY A 48 7.53 7.03 -6.76
N ASP A 49 7.29 8.22 -6.19
CA ASP A 49 6.60 8.38 -4.89
C ASP A 49 5.07 8.23 -4.96
N LYS A 50 4.51 8.37 -6.16
CA LYS A 50 3.10 8.17 -6.44
C LYS A 50 2.98 6.98 -7.38
N ILE A 51 2.22 5.97 -6.98
CA ILE A 51 2.01 4.77 -7.78
C ILE A 51 0.66 4.91 -8.49
N PRO A 52 0.61 4.99 -9.84
CA PRO A 52 -0.66 4.98 -10.55
C PRO A 52 -1.50 3.77 -10.13
N TYR A 53 -2.82 3.93 -10.02
CA TYR A 53 -3.69 2.87 -9.50
C TYR A 53 -3.56 1.57 -10.30
N LEU A 54 -3.38 1.65 -11.62
CA LEU A 54 -3.17 0.48 -12.47
C LEU A 54 -1.89 -0.29 -12.09
N ASN A 55 -0.77 0.40 -11.85
CA ASN A 55 0.46 -0.24 -11.40
C ASN A 55 0.33 -0.85 -9.99
N PHE A 56 -0.41 -0.19 -9.10
CA PHE A 56 -0.71 -0.75 -7.77
C PHE A 56 -1.59 -2.00 -7.89
N ASN A 57 -2.59 -1.99 -8.77
CA ASN A 57 -3.42 -3.14 -9.08
C ASN A 57 -2.58 -4.28 -9.67
N ASP A 58 -1.65 -3.99 -10.60
CA ASP A 58 -0.76 -5.00 -11.16
C ASP A 58 0.11 -5.64 -10.06
N TRP A 59 0.65 -4.83 -9.15
CA TRP A 59 1.41 -5.35 -8.01
C TRP A 59 0.57 -6.32 -7.16
N LEU A 60 -0.70 -6.01 -6.88
CA LEU A 60 -1.59 -6.91 -6.11
C LEU A 60 -1.80 -8.28 -6.79
N HIS A 61 -1.69 -8.37 -8.12
CA HIS A 61 -1.93 -9.60 -8.87
C HIS A 61 -0.65 -10.38 -9.19
N TYR A 62 0.49 -9.70 -9.32
CA TYR A 62 1.73 -10.28 -9.85
C TYR A 62 2.90 -10.29 -8.87
N PHE A 63 2.77 -9.69 -7.69
CA PHE A 63 3.80 -9.74 -6.66
C PHE A 63 3.83 -11.11 -5.97
N ASN A 64 5.02 -11.72 -5.90
CA ASN A 64 5.25 -13.08 -5.38
C ASN A 64 6.37 -13.06 -4.33
#